data_AF-A0A914DQQ5-F1
#
_entry.id   AF-A0A914DQQ5-F1
#
_cell.length_a   1.000
_cell.length_b   1.000
_cell.length_c   1.000
_cell.angle_alpha   90.00
_cell.angle_beta   90.00
_cell.angle_gamma   90.00
#
_symmetry.space_group_name_H-M   'P 1'
#
loop_
_entity.id
_entity.type
_entity.pdbx_description
1 polymer ?
#
loop_
_entity_poly.entity_id
_entity_poly.type
_entity_poly.pdbx_seq_one_letter_code
_entity_poly.pdbx_strand_id
1 'polypeptide(L)'
;MDEPFIDNKHQAEINRQPINVEKILRKFINQYINKRIPTQNHRHFLVMMGDDYTHSVPDSFMLNTEKLINYLNKIYSGVINAFFSTPSCYFKAVTEVKNFTPGVKHDDFFPYATKPHTYWAGYFTSKPAIKGLLRKTSALLQV
;
A
#
# COMPACT_ATOMS: atom_id res chain seq x y z
N MET A 1 -6.46 7.48 -1.22
CA MET A 1 -7.79 7.53 -0.57
C MET A 1 -8.30 8.91 -0.87
N ASP A 2 -9.11 9.00 -1.91
CA ASP A 2 -9.14 10.25 -2.70
C ASP A 2 -10.27 11.18 -2.24
N GLU A 3 -11.16 10.66 -1.38
CA GLU A 3 -12.24 11.39 -0.75
C GLU A 3 -11.81 11.80 0.68
N PRO A 4 -11.77 13.10 1.02
CA PRO A 4 -11.46 13.56 2.37
C PRO A 4 -12.59 13.24 3.35
N PHE A 5 -12.25 13.12 4.64
CA PHE A 5 -13.27 12.94 5.69
C PHE A 5 -14.08 14.20 5.91
N ILE A 6 -15.41 14.07 5.83
CA ILE A 6 -16.39 15.06 6.26
C ILE A 6 -17.07 14.48 7.49
N ASP A 7 -16.69 14.99 8.66
CA ASP A 7 -17.03 14.39 9.95
C ASP A 7 -17.85 15.30 10.88
N ASN A 8 -18.07 16.56 10.49
CA ASN A 8 -18.86 17.51 11.26
C ASN A 8 -19.83 18.30 10.37
N LYS A 9 -20.90 18.80 11.00
CA LYS A 9 -21.99 19.50 10.32
C LYS A 9 -21.51 20.78 9.62
N HIS A 10 -20.58 21.50 10.23
CA HIS A 10 -20.04 22.73 9.66
C HIS A 10 -19.30 22.46 8.34
N GLN A 11 -18.46 21.43 8.29
CA GLN A 11 -17.80 20.99 7.07
C GLN A 11 -18.80 20.46 6.05
N ALA A 12 -19.81 19.70 6.49
CA ALA A 12 -20.86 19.21 5.59
C ALA A 12 -21.63 20.36 4.93
N GLU A 13 -21.92 21.42 5.67
CA GLU A 13 -22.57 22.64 5.18
C GLU A 13 -21.67 23.43 4.23
N ILE A 14 -20.40 23.68 4.60
CA ILE A 14 -19.41 24.36 3.76
C ILE A 14 -19.21 23.61 2.43
N ASN A 15 -19.03 22.29 2.51
CA ASN A 15 -18.73 21.47 1.36
C ASN A 15 -19.97 21.05 0.56
N ARG A 16 -21.18 21.36 1.06
CA ARG A 16 -22.49 20.91 0.52
C ARG A 16 -22.53 19.40 0.27
N GLN A 17 -21.96 18.63 1.18
CA GLN A 17 -21.84 17.18 1.08
C GLN A 17 -22.22 16.51 2.41
N PRO A 18 -22.87 15.34 2.40
CA PRO A 18 -23.22 14.65 3.62
C PRO A 18 -21.97 14.13 4.36
N ILE A 19 -22.11 13.91 5.66
CA ILE A 19 -21.11 13.22 6.48
C ILE A 19 -20.83 11.85 5.84
N ASN A 20 -19.56 11.54 5.60
CA ASN A 20 -19.14 10.41 4.77
C ASN A 20 -18.33 9.34 5.53
N VAL A 21 -18.20 9.47 6.85
CA VAL A 21 -17.36 8.61 7.71
C VAL A 21 -17.66 7.12 7.48
N GLU A 22 -18.91 6.69 7.65
CA GLU A 22 -19.27 5.27 7.52
C GLU A 22 -19.01 4.71 6.11
N LYS A 23 -19.30 5.51 5.08
CA LYS A 23 -19.04 5.16 3.67
C LYS A 23 -17.54 4.90 3.46
N ILE A 24 -16.68 5.78 3.97
CA ILE A 24 -15.23 5.66 3.85
C ILE A 24 -14.74 4.41 4.58
N LEU A 25 -15.18 4.19 5.83
CA LEU A 25 -14.76 3.02 6.62
C LEU A 25 -15.17 1.71 5.95
N ARG A 26 -16.42 1.61 5.49
CA ARG A 26 -16.92 0.42 4.78
C ARG A 26 -16.13 0.16 3.50
N LYS A 27 -15.84 1.20 2.71
CA LYS A 27 -15.01 1.10 1.50
C LYS A 27 -13.60 0.60 1.85
N PHE A 28 -13.00 1.15 2.90
CA PHE A 28 -11.66 0.77 3.35
C PHE A 28 -11.61 -0.71 3.78
N ILE A 29 -12.50 -1.13 4.68
CA ILE A 29 -12.56 -2.51 5.19
C ILE A 29 -12.77 -3.49 4.04
N ASN A 30 -13.72 -3.21 3.14
CA ASN A 30 -13.99 -4.09 2.01
C ASN A 30 -12.82 -4.20 1.04
N GLN A 31 -12.14 -3.09 0.74
CA GLN A 31 -11.08 -3.06 -0.25
C GLN A 31 -9.75 -3.61 0.28
N TYR A 32 -9.38 -3.29 1.52
CA TYR A 32 -8.05 -3.57 2.07
C TYR A 32 -8.01 -4.75 3.03
N ILE A 33 -9.12 -5.06 3.72
CA ILE A 33 -9.17 -6.14 4.70
C ILE A 33 -9.87 -7.35 4.09
N ASN A 34 -11.16 -7.24 3.77
CA ASN A 34 -11.98 -8.39 3.37
C ASN A 34 -11.46 -9.11 2.11
N LYS A 35 -10.93 -8.36 1.14
CA LYS A 35 -10.30 -8.95 -0.07
C LYS A 35 -8.99 -9.70 0.20
N ARG A 36 -8.29 -9.39 1.29
CA ARG A 36 -6.97 -9.96 1.62
C ARG A 36 -7.03 -11.08 2.66
N ILE A 37 -8.10 -11.16 3.45
CA ILE A 37 -8.35 -12.26 4.38
C ILE A 37 -8.15 -13.64 3.71
N PRO A 38 -8.70 -13.94 2.52
CA PRO A 38 -8.55 -15.28 1.94
C PRO A 38 -7.16 -15.55 1.33
N THR A 39 -6.31 -14.54 1.16
CA THR A 39 -5.02 -14.67 0.49
C THR A 39 -3.83 -14.75 1.46
N GLN A 40 -4.07 -14.60 2.77
CA GLN A 40 -3.03 -14.53 3.78
C GLN A 40 -3.37 -15.45 4.97
N ASN A 41 -2.34 -16.09 5.53
CA ASN A 41 -2.48 -17.01 6.67
C ASN A 41 -2.27 -16.33 8.03
N HIS A 42 -2.43 -15.00 8.11
CA HIS A 42 -2.26 -14.20 9.33
C HIS A 42 -3.21 -13.00 9.32
N ARG A 43 -3.40 -12.36 10.49
CA ARG A 43 -4.34 -11.22 10.66
C ARG A 43 -3.67 -9.85 10.73
N HIS A 44 -2.44 -9.73 10.22
CA HIS A 44 -1.77 -8.45 10.02
C HIS A 44 -1.90 -8.01 8.57
N PHE A 45 -2.36 -6.78 8.32
CA PHE A 45 -2.55 -6.24 6.98
C PHE A 45 -1.69 -4.99 6.77
N LEU A 46 -0.72 -5.06 5.86
CA LEU A 46 0.06 -3.90 5.45
C LEU A 46 -0.72 -3.08 4.42
N VAL A 47 -1.14 -1.87 4.78
CA VAL A 47 -1.73 -0.93 3.84
C VAL A 47 -0.68 0.10 3.45
N MET A 48 -0.28 0.09 2.19
CA MET A 48 0.66 1.07 1.64
C MET A 48 -0.12 2.36 1.35
N MET A 49 0.13 3.36 2.17
CA MET A 49 -0.56 4.65 2.14
C MET A 49 0.28 5.67 1.34
N GLY A 50 0.24 5.54 0.01
CA GLY A 50 0.98 6.41 -0.91
C GLY A 50 0.89 5.92 -2.36
N ASP A 51 1.42 6.74 -3.27
CA ASP A 51 1.54 6.51 -4.71
C ASP A 51 2.67 7.42 -5.29
N ASP A 52 2.89 7.38 -6.60
CA ASP A 52 3.88 8.22 -7.28
C ASP A 52 3.72 9.71 -6.93
N TYR A 53 4.81 10.34 -6.46
CA TYR A 53 4.87 11.75 -6.06
C TYR A 53 3.85 12.21 -5.00
N THR A 54 3.26 11.25 -4.27
CA THR A 54 2.42 11.57 -3.11
C THR A 54 3.23 12.17 -1.96
N HIS A 55 2.54 12.79 -0.99
CA HIS A 55 3.13 13.44 0.19
C HIS A 55 3.97 14.70 -0.08
N SER A 56 3.89 15.27 -1.28
CA SER A 56 4.46 16.60 -1.57
C SER A 56 3.89 17.69 -0.64
N VAL A 57 2.63 17.52 -0.20
CA VAL A 57 2.01 18.26 0.90
C VAL A 57 1.49 17.23 1.91
N PRO A 58 2.27 16.89 2.95
CA PRO A 58 1.99 15.73 3.80
C PRO A 58 0.81 15.96 4.76
N ASP A 59 0.59 17.20 5.20
CA ASP A 59 -0.34 17.51 6.29
C ASP A 59 -1.76 17.01 6.02
N SER A 60 -2.29 17.26 4.83
CA SER A 60 -3.65 16.85 4.48
C SER A 60 -3.81 15.33 4.42
N PHE A 61 -2.77 14.63 3.97
CA PHE A 61 -2.75 13.17 3.90
C PHE A 61 -2.64 12.55 5.29
N MET A 62 -1.72 13.05 6.11
CA MET A 62 -1.48 12.56 7.46
C MET A 62 -2.71 12.78 8.34
N LEU A 63 -3.31 13.97 8.31
CA LEU A 63 -4.53 14.27 9.08
C LEU A 63 -5.70 13.36 8.68
N ASN A 64 -5.91 13.10 7.38
CA ASN A 64 -6.96 12.17 6.95
C ASN A 64 -6.66 10.73 7.38
N THR A 65 -5.39 10.33 7.39
CA THR A 65 -4.98 8.99 7.84
C THR A 65 -5.16 8.84 9.36
N GLU A 66 -4.85 9.87 10.14
CA GLU A 66 -5.14 9.91 11.58
C GLU A 66 -6.64 9.79 11.85
N LYS A 67 -7.47 10.54 11.12
CA LYS A 67 -8.94 10.41 11.22
C LYS A 67 -9.40 8.99 10.92
N LEU A 68 -8.91 8.37 9.84
CA LEU A 68 -9.22 6.98 9.51
C LEU A 68 -8.87 6.04 10.66
N ILE A 69 -7.64 6.13 11.17
CA ILE A 69 -7.16 5.29 12.28
C ILE A 69 -8.06 5.47 13.51
N ASN A 70 -8.34 6.71 13.88
CA ASN A 70 -9.18 7.04 15.03
C ASN A 70 -10.59 6.47 14.89
N TYR A 71 -11.22 6.64 13.72
CA TYR A 71 -12.56 6.10 13.49
C TYR A 71 -12.60 4.58 13.45
N LEU A 72 -11.60 3.93 12.83
CA LEU A 72 -11.48 2.47 12.82
C LEU A 72 -11.35 1.92 14.24
N ASN A 73 -10.42 2.47 15.04
CA ASN A 73 -10.19 2.01 16.41
C ASN A 73 -11.38 2.30 17.34
N LYS A 74 -12.12 3.39 17.10
CA LYS A 74 -13.30 3.73 17.91
C LYS A 74 -14.51 2.86 17.58
N ILE A 75 -14.83 2.68 16.30
CA ILE A 75 -16.05 1.99 15.86
C ILE A 75 -15.86 0.46 15.87
N TYR A 76 -14.67 -0.02 15.51
CA TYR A 76 -14.35 -1.45 15.42
C TYR A 76 -13.40 -1.89 16.54
N SER A 77 -13.47 -1.23 17.70
CA SER A 77 -12.68 -1.57 18.88
C SER A 77 -12.81 -3.07 19.22
N GLY A 78 -11.68 -3.73 19.49
CA GLY A 78 -11.62 -5.17 19.77
C GLY A 78 -11.65 -6.08 18.53
N VAL A 79 -11.97 -5.56 17.35
CA VAL A 79 -11.94 -6.32 16.08
C VAL A 79 -10.82 -5.85 15.16
N ILE A 80 -10.62 -4.53 15.07
CA ILE A 80 -9.58 -3.89 14.25
C ILE A 80 -8.71 -3.03 15.15
N ASN A 81 -7.39 -3.14 14.97
CA ASN A 81 -6.41 -2.22 15.53
C ASN A 81 -5.59 -1.62 14.38
N ALA A 82 -5.87 -0.37 14.03
CA ALA A 82 -5.18 0.40 13.00
C ALA A 82 -4.17 1.35 13.64
N PHE A 83 -2.97 1.47 13.06
CA PHE A 83 -1.93 2.37 13.53
C PHE A 83 -0.92 2.63 12.40
N PHE A 84 -0.16 3.73 12.51
CA PHE A 84 0.98 3.97 11.62
C PHE A 84 2.09 2.96 11.90
N SER A 85 2.65 2.40 10.83
CA SER A 85 3.68 1.36 10.93
C SER A 85 4.69 1.49 9.80
N THR A 86 5.73 0.66 9.87
CA THR A 86 6.76 0.54 8.84
C THR A 86 6.75 -0.88 8.27
N PRO A 87 7.29 -1.09 7.05
CA PRO A 87 7.44 -2.44 6.51
C PRO A 87 8.18 -3.38 7.46
N SER A 88 9.22 -2.90 8.15
CA SER A 88 9.99 -3.68 9.13
C SER A 88 9.13 -4.13 10.32
N CYS A 89 8.32 -3.23 10.88
CA CYS A 89 7.40 -3.57 11.97
C CYS A 89 6.34 -4.58 11.54
N TYR A 90 5.82 -4.46 10.31
CA TYR A 90 4.88 -5.42 9.74
C TYR A 90 5.51 -6.81 9.60
N PHE A 91 6.69 -6.91 9.00
CA PHE A 91 7.38 -8.21 8.85
C PHE A 91 7.65 -8.85 10.21
N LYS A 92 8.11 -8.07 11.20
CA LYS A 92 8.29 -8.56 12.56
C LYS A 92 6.99 -9.16 13.12
N ALA A 93 5.88 -8.43 13.04
CA ALA A 93 4.58 -8.91 13.52
C ALA A 93 4.13 -10.20 12.82
N VAL A 94 4.35 -10.30 11.50
CA VAL A 94 4.02 -11.51 10.73
C VAL A 94 4.88 -12.70 11.14
N THR A 95 6.18 -12.50 11.36
CA THR A 95 7.09 -13.58 11.78
C THR A 95 6.86 -14.08 13.21
N GLU A 96 6.26 -13.24 14.07
CA GLU A 96 5.89 -13.60 15.44
C GLU A 96 4.58 -14.40 15.52
N VAL A 97 3.84 -14.53 14.40
CA VAL A 97 2.62 -15.35 14.35
C VAL A 97 2.98 -16.82 14.53
N LYS A 98 2.41 -17.44 15.57
CA LYS A 98 2.58 -18.88 15.83
C LYS A 98 2.16 -19.70 14.61
N ASN A 99 2.98 -20.70 14.27
CA ASN A 99 2.75 -21.61 13.15
C ASN A 99 2.73 -20.95 11.76
N PHE A 100 3.26 -19.73 11.62
CA PHE A 100 3.49 -19.14 10.30
C PHE A 100 4.84 -19.63 9.74
N THR A 101 4.80 -20.41 8.65
CA THR A 101 5.99 -20.77 7.87
C THR A 101 5.80 -20.23 6.45
N PRO A 102 6.58 -19.23 6.00
CA PRO A 102 6.48 -18.74 4.64
C PRO A 102 6.91 -19.83 3.65
N GLY A 103 6.25 -19.88 2.49
CA GLY A 103 6.68 -20.75 1.39
C GLY A 103 8.05 -20.32 0.85
N VAL A 104 8.82 -21.29 0.37
CA VAL A 104 10.13 -21.03 -0.24
C VAL A 104 9.98 -20.93 -1.76
N LYS A 105 10.60 -19.92 -2.37
CA LYS A 105 10.69 -19.72 -3.82
C LYS A 105 12.17 -19.62 -4.21
N HIS A 106 12.58 -20.36 -5.22
CA HIS A 106 13.98 -20.45 -5.63
C HIS A 106 14.32 -19.69 -6.93
N ASP A 107 13.39 -19.59 -7.87
CA ASP A 107 13.64 -18.91 -9.17
C ASP A 107 13.19 -17.45 -9.15
N ASP A 108 13.32 -16.77 -10.29
CA ASP A 108 12.91 -15.38 -10.47
C ASP A 108 11.39 -15.17 -10.69
N PHE A 109 11.04 -13.92 -11.02
CA PHE A 109 9.69 -13.47 -11.36
C PHE A 109 9.61 -12.93 -12.81
N PHE A 110 10.51 -13.36 -13.71
CA PHE A 110 10.51 -12.91 -15.12
C PHE A 110 9.84 -13.90 -16.07
N PRO A 111 9.22 -13.42 -17.18
CA PRO A 111 8.92 -12.02 -17.49
C PRO A 111 7.62 -11.53 -16.80
N TYR A 112 7.61 -10.26 -16.39
CA TYR A 112 6.40 -9.65 -15.81
C TYR A 112 5.36 -9.34 -16.90
N ALA A 113 4.09 -9.64 -16.61
CA ALA A 113 2.95 -9.25 -17.44
C ALA A 113 1.84 -8.65 -16.57
N THR A 114 1.38 -7.45 -16.90
CA THR A 114 0.29 -6.78 -16.16
C THR A 114 -1.08 -7.40 -16.46
N LYS A 115 -1.29 -7.85 -17.71
CA LYS A 115 -2.51 -8.45 -18.26
C LYS A 115 -2.13 -9.54 -19.27
N PRO A 116 -3.09 -10.38 -19.72
CA PRO A 116 -2.84 -11.32 -20.81
C PRO A 116 -2.27 -10.61 -22.03
N HIS A 117 -1.22 -11.18 -22.63
CA HIS A 117 -0.50 -10.66 -23.80
C HIS A 117 0.21 -9.29 -23.63
N THR A 118 0.36 -8.77 -22.41
CA THR A 118 1.10 -7.51 -22.16
C THR A 118 2.41 -7.77 -21.39
N TYR A 119 3.35 -8.48 -22.00
CA TYR A 119 4.65 -8.81 -21.40
C TYR A 119 5.61 -7.64 -21.45
N TRP A 120 6.25 -7.34 -20.32
CA TRP A 120 7.24 -6.28 -20.19
C TRP A 120 8.63 -6.78 -20.59
N ALA A 121 8.76 -7.49 -21.71
CA ALA A 121 10.06 -7.98 -22.18
C ALA A 121 10.77 -6.96 -23.11
N GLY A 122 10.05 -5.98 -23.66
CA GLY A 122 10.63 -4.99 -24.58
C GLY A 122 11.68 -4.06 -23.94
N TYR A 123 11.58 -3.78 -22.64
CA TYR A 123 12.56 -2.93 -21.95
C TYR A 123 13.95 -3.61 -21.81
N PHE A 124 14.04 -4.93 -22.01
CA PHE A 124 15.30 -5.66 -22.04
C PHE A 124 16.21 -5.16 -23.17
N THR A 125 15.65 -4.73 -24.31
CA THR A 125 16.42 -4.22 -25.47
C THR A 125 16.28 -2.71 -25.70
N SER A 126 15.26 -2.06 -25.13
CA SER A 126 15.05 -0.62 -25.26
C SER A 126 16.29 0.22 -24.86
N LYS A 127 16.60 1.27 -25.64
CA LYS A 127 17.77 2.16 -25.45
C LYS A 127 19.10 1.39 -25.37
N PRO A 128 19.48 0.62 -26.42
CA PRO A 128 20.66 -0.26 -26.38
C PRO A 128 21.98 0.50 -26.23
N ALA A 129 22.10 1.71 -26.78
CA ALA A 129 23.30 2.55 -26.64
C ALA A 129 23.62 2.87 -25.17
N ILE A 130 22.60 3.23 -24.38
CA ILE A 130 22.77 3.52 -22.94
C ILE A 130 23.11 2.24 -22.16
N LYS A 131 22.44 1.12 -22.47
CA LYS A 131 22.76 -0.18 -21.84
C LYS A 131 24.21 -0.60 -22.11
N GLY A 132 24.69 -0.41 -23.34
CA GLY A 132 26.07 -0.68 -23.72
C GLY A 132 27.08 0.24 -23.01
N LEU A 133 26.76 1.53 -22.90
CA LEU A 133 27.57 2.49 -22.14
C LEU A 133 27.70 2.07 -20.68
N LEU A 134 26.59 1.75 -20.01
CA LEU A 134 26.57 1.31 -18.61
C LEU A 134 27.45 0.07 -18.37
N ARG A 135 27.48 -0.89 -19.31
CA ARG A 135 28.34 -2.07 -19.19
C ARG A 135 29.83 -1.72 -19.25
N LYS A 136 30.21 -0.82 -20.16
CA LYS A 136 31.60 -0.36 -20.30
C LYS A 136 32.05 0.46 -19.08
N THR A 137 31.21 1.38 -18.61
CA THR A 137 31.54 2.20 -17.44
C THR A 137 31.59 1.37 -16.16
N SER A 138 30.68 0.39 -15.98
CA SER A 138 30.74 -0.54 -14.85
C SER A 138 32.04 -1.34 -14.82
N ALA A 139 32.54 -1.79 -15.97
CA ALA A 139 33.82 -2.51 -16.04
C ALA A 139 35.03 -1.62 -15.72
N LEU A 140 34.98 -0.33 -16.08
CA LEU A 140 36.01 0.65 -15.73
C LEU A 140 36.05 1.00 -14.24
N LEU A 141 34.88 1.00 -13.57
CA LEU A 141 34.76 1.35 -12.15
C LEU A 141 34.98 0.17 -11.19
N GLN A 142 35.02 -1.05 -11.72
CA GLN A 142 35.42 -2.23 -10.96
C GLN A 142 36.94 -2.33 -10.97
N VAL A 143 37.57 -1.72 -9.96
CA VAL A 143 38.98 -1.90 -9.62
C VAL A 143 39.14 -3.16 -8.78
#